data_AF-A0A1F8BBU5-F1
#
_entry.id   AF-A0A1F8BBU5-F1
#
_cell.length_a   1.000
_cell.length_b   1.000
_cell.length_c   1.000
_cell.angle_alpha   90.00
_cell.angle_beta   90.00
_cell.angle_gamma   90.00
#
_symmetry.space_group_name_H-M   'P 1'
#
loop_
_entity.id
_entity.type
_entity.pdbx_description
1 polymer ?
#
loop_
_entity_poly.entity_id
_entity_poly.type
_entity_poly.pdbx_seq_one_letter_code
_entity_poly.pdbx_strand_id
1 'polypeptide(L)'
;MQKNKIVKVRTREEIKQSIMNSSNGFDAWYILQQADKEIKNFKGPKEITSNTNYYKAMTLFEFDKGVLLLNSIPELHRVFALEFSKNLQAEYNCATPSEKSMVEVVSLNFVRILEVQRKIKDALESMKTRYDIQYLAVLSKELDRAERHYLTSLQALRTLNSPSFEVNIKTNTAVVGQNQAVQVKNA
;
A
#
# COMPACT_ATOMS: atom_id res chain seq x y z
N MET A 1 60.38 -13.13 3.30
CA MET A 1 59.50 -14.06 4.03
C MET A 1 58.30 -13.27 4.59
N GLN A 2 57.15 -13.31 3.92
CA GLN A 2 55.92 -12.69 4.43
C GLN A 2 55.29 -13.64 5.47
N LYS A 3 55.18 -13.18 6.72
CA LYS A 3 54.48 -13.91 7.77
C LYS A 3 52.99 -13.97 7.41
N ASN A 4 52.47 -15.17 7.16
CA ASN A 4 51.04 -15.42 7.00
C ASN A 4 50.30 -14.94 8.27
N LYS A 5 49.57 -13.82 8.16
CA LYS A 5 48.64 -13.38 9.20
C LYS A 5 47.50 -14.39 9.22
N ILE A 6 47.45 -15.23 10.25
CA ILE A 6 46.30 -16.08 10.55
C ILE A 6 45.14 -15.14 10.88
N VAL A 7 44.23 -14.94 9.92
CA VAL A 7 43.01 -14.16 10.13
C VAL A 7 42.12 -14.99 11.06
N LYS A 8 41.88 -14.49 12.27
CA LYS A 8 40.99 -15.13 13.25
C LYS A 8 39.61 -15.28 12.60
N VAL A 9 39.13 -16.52 12.48
CA VAL A 9 37.83 -16.82 11.88
C VAL A 9 36.76 -16.14 12.74
N ARG A 10 36.00 -15.21 12.12
CA ARG A 10 34.92 -14.50 12.82
C ARG A 10 33.83 -15.49 13.19
N THR A 11 33.29 -15.35 14.39
CA THR A 11 32.12 -16.14 14.80
C THR A 11 30.87 -15.67 14.04
N ARG A 12 29.85 -16.53 13.95
CA ARG A 12 28.59 -16.22 13.26
C ARG A 12 27.93 -14.96 13.86
N GLU A 13 28.03 -14.79 15.16
CA GLU A 13 27.49 -13.67 15.93
C GLU A 13 28.25 -12.36 15.64
N GLU A 14 29.58 -12.42 15.49
CA GLU A 14 30.40 -11.27 15.07
C GLU A 14 30.09 -10.83 13.63
N ILE A 15 29.86 -11.80 12.73
CA ILE A 15 29.44 -11.52 11.35
C ILE A 15 28.04 -10.89 11.36
N LYS A 16 27.10 -11.44 12.13
CA LYS A 16 25.74 -10.90 12.27
C LYS A 16 25.76 -9.46 12.79
N GLN A 17 26.53 -9.18 13.84
CA GLN A 17 26.64 -7.82 14.37
C GLN A 17 27.32 -6.85 13.40
N SER A 18 28.34 -7.30 12.68
CA SER A 18 28.98 -6.47 11.63
C SER A 18 28.00 -6.12 10.51
N ILE A 19 27.13 -7.05 10.11
CA ILE A 19 26.08 -6.82 9.10
C ILE A 19 25.00 -5.89 9.64
N MET A 20 24.56 -6.08 10.89
CA MET A 20 23.56 -5.21 11.53
C MET A 20 24.05 -3.76 11.71
N ASN A 21 25.36 -3.58 11.95
CA ASN A 21 25.97 -2.26 12.10
C ASN A 21 26.40 -1.63 10.77
N SER A 22 26.35 -2.38 9.65
CA SER A 22 26.64 -1.83 8.33
C SER A 22 25.42 -1.06 7.82
N SER A 23 25.61 0.18 7.39
CA SER A 23 24.61 0.90 6.62
C SER A 23 24.46 0.19 5.28
N ASN A 24 23.34 -0.52 5.12
CA ASN A 24 23.02 -1.11 3.84
C ASN A 24 22.56 0.00 2.88
N GLY A 25 22.70 -0.22 1.57
CA GLY A 25 22.25 0.74 0.54
C GLY A 25 20.72 0.92 0.48
N PHE A 26 19.98 0.40 1.45
CA PHE A 26 18.53 0.50 1.60
C PHE A 26 18.12 1.32 2.82
N ASP A 27 19.09 1.74 3.65
CA ASP A 27 18.81 2.60 4.80
C ASP A 27 18.27 3.96 4.32
N ALA A 28 17.11 4.36 4.86
CA ALA A 28 16.42 5.56 4.44
C ALA A 28 17.29 6.82 4.59
N TRP A 29 18.04 6.93 5.70
CA TRP A 29 18.90 8.06 5.95
C TRP A 29 20.08 8.10 4.98
N TYR A 30 20.70 6.95 4.71
CA TYR A 30 21.74 6.84 3.69
C TYR A 30 21.23 7.29 2.31
N ILE A 31 20.05 6.81 1.89
CA ILE A 31 19.43 7.19 0.61
C ILE A 31 19.19 8.70 0.53
N LEU A 32 18.66 9.32 1.60
CA LEU A 32 18.44 10.76 1.66
C LEU A 32 19.75 11.56 1.54
N GLN A 33 20.83 11.12 2.20
CA GLN A 33 22.14 11.78 2.07
C GLN A 33 22.71 11.70 0.65
N GLN A 34 22.54 10.56 -0.03
CA GLN A 34 23.00 10.42 -1.41
C GLN A 34 22.13 11.23 -2.37
N ALA A 35 20.82 11.25 -2.16
CA ALA A 35 19.90 12.08 -2.92
C ALA A 35 20.23 13.58 -2.80
N ASP A 36 20.52 14.08 -1.60
CA ASP A 36 20.93 15.48 -1.40
C ASP A 36 22.22 15.84 -2.18
N LYS A 37 23.20 14.94 -2.21
CA LYS A 37 24.41 15.11 -3.03
C LYS A 37 24.10 15.12 -4.53
N GLU A 38 23.19 14.27 -4.98
CA GLU A 38 22.74 14.23 -6.38
C GLU A 38 22.02 15.53 -6.78
N ILE A 39 21.12 16.04 -5.92
CA ILE A 39 20.36 17.29 -6.14
C ILE A 39 21.31 18.48 -6.23
N LYS A 40 22.32 18.58 -5.35
CA LYS A 40 23.30 19.69 -5.37
C LYS A 40 24.13 19.75 -6.65
N ASN A 41 24.30 18.61 -7.31
CA ASN A 41 25.03 18.48 -8.57
C ASN A 41 24.10 18.54 -9.81
N PHE A 42 22.80 18.76 -9.61
CA PHE A 42 21.80 18.74 -10.67
C PHE A 42 21.82 20.06 -11.46
N LYS A 43 22.21 20.00 -12.74
CA LYS A 43 22.22 21.13 -13.68
C LYS A 43 21.26 20.87 -14.85
N GLY A 44 19.95 20.97 -14.59
CA GLY A 44 18.90 20.83 -15.61
C GLY A 44 18.13 19.49 -15.54
N PRO A 45 17.11 19.30 -16.40
CA PRO A 45 16.26 18.13 -16.37
C PRO A 45 17.03 16.89 -16.85
N LYS A 46 17.49 16.05 -15.93
CA LYS A 46 17.88 14.68 -16.24
C LYS A 46 16.67 13.77 -16.00
N GLU A 47 16.48 12.79 -16.88
CA GLU A 47 15.52 11.72 -16.64
C GLU A 47 15.79 11.08 -15.28
N ILE A 48 14.81 11.20 -14.37
CA ILE A 48 14.86 10.57 -13.07
C ILE A 48 14.53 9.09 -13.30
N THR A 49 15.57 8.26 -13.35
CA THR A 49 15.40 6.81 -13.50
C THR A 49 15.28 6.14 -12.13
N SER A 50 14.68 4.96 -12.10
CA SER A 50 14.46 4.16 -10.88
C SER A 50 15.74 3.79 -10.13
N ASN A 51 16.90 3.90 -10.77
CA ASN A 51 18.21 3.59 -10.19
C ASN A 51 18.83 4.77 -9.43
N THR A 52 18.35 6.00 -9.61
CA THR A 52 18.89 7.19 -8.94
C THR A 52 18.54 7.20 -7.45
N ASN A 53 19.42 7.75 -6.60
CA ASN A 53 19.08 7.90 -5.18
C ASN A 53 17.98 8.95 -4.99
N TYR A 54 17.88 9.95 -5.88
CA TYR A 54 16.76 10.88 -5.91
C TYR A 54 15.41 10.18 -6.07
N TYR A 55 15.27 9.27 -7.05
CA TYR A 55 14.05 8.48 -7.22
C TYR A 55 13.74 7.66 -5.97
N LYS A 56 14.73 6.95 -5.43
CA LYS A 56 14.57 6.14 -4.21
C LYS A 56 14.15 7.01 -3.03
N ALA A 57 14.71 8.20 -2.89
CA ALA A 57 14.30 9.16 -1.87
C ALA A 57 12.85 9.60 -2.06
N MET A 58 12.39 9.82 -3.29
CA MET A 58 10.97 10.13 -3.54
C MET A 58 10.05 8.99 -3.09
N THR A 59 10.45 7.73 -3.25
CA THR A 59 9.66 6.57 -2.77
C THR A 59 9.55 6.49 -1.24
N LEU A 60 10.47 7.13 -0.49
CA LEU A 60 10.34 7.24 0.97
C LEU A 60 9.19 8.16 1.37
N PHE A 61 8.83 9.10 0.49
CA PHE A 61 7.71 10.03 0.66
C PHE A 61 6.55 9.69 -0.29
N GLU A 62 6.31 8.38 -0.46
CA GLU A 62 5.37 7.88 -1.46
C GLU A 62 4.01 8.54 -1.35
N PHE A 63 3.40 8.60 -0.17
CA PHE A 63 2.04 9.12 -0.06
C PHE A 63 1.91 10.62 -0.37
N ASP A 64 3.01 11.37 -0.38
CA ASP A 64 3.04 12.79 -0.75
C ASP A 64 3.38 13.00 -2.24
N LYS A 65 4.18 12.09 -2.83
CA LYS A 65 4.73 12.19 -4.19
C LYS A 65 4.04 11.28 -5.21
N GLY A 66 3.48 10.16 -4.76
CA GLY A 66 2.80 9.12 -5.52
C GLY A 66 3.67 8.38 -6.52
N VAL A 67 4.99 8.30 -6.33
CA VAL A 67 5.89 7.75 -7.37
C VAL A 67 5.55 6.29 -7.70
N LEU A 68 5.38 5.44 -6.70
CA LEU A 68 5.02 4.03 -6.85
C LEU A 68 3.60 3.86 -7.40
N LEU A 69 2.64 4.67 -6.95
CA LEU A 69 1.30 4.72 -7.52
C LEU A 69 1.34 5.01 -9.02
N LEU A 70 2.07 6.06 -9.42
CA LEU A 70 2.18 6.50 -10.81
C LEU A 70 2.84 5.46 -11.71
N ASN A 71 3.78 4.67 -11.19
CA ASN A 71 4.40 3.58 -11.96
C ASN A 71 3.45 2.41 -12.24
N SER A 72 2.44 2.24 -11.40
CA SER A 72 1.45 1.17 -11.53
C SER A 72 0.31 1.53 -12.50
N ILE A 73 0.35 2.74 -13.06
CA ILE A 73 -0.74 3.35 -13.83
C ILE A 73 -0.26 3.74 -15.24
N PRO A 74 -1.08 3.50 -16.29
CA PRO A 74 -0.80 4.00 -17.63
C PRO A 74 -0.63 5.52 -17.66
N GLU A 75 0.31 6.01 -18.48
CA GLU A 75 0.71 7.42 -18.52
C GLU A 75 -0.46 8.41 -18.60
N LEU A 76 -1.45 8.10 -19.44
CA LEU A 76 -2.66 8.91 -19.64
C LEU A 76 -3.41 9.24 -18.35
N HIS A 77 -3.39 8.34 -17.35
CA HIS A 77 -4.17 8.48 -16.12
C HIS A 77 -3.33 8.91 -14.92
N ARG A 78 -2.01 9.07 -15.07
CA ARG A 78 -1.09 9.34 -13.96
C ARG A 78 -1.45 10.61 -13.19
N VAL A 79 -1.55 11.73 -13.89
CA VAL A 79 -1.85 13.03 -13.26
C VAL A 79 -3.19 13.00 -12.53
N PHE A 80 -4.20 12.41 -13.17
CA PHE A 80 -5.52 12.23 -12.57
C PHE A 80 -5.45 11.35 -11.32
N ALA A 81 -4.77 10.21 -11.37
CA ALA A 81 -4.68 9.28 -10.24
C ALA A 81 -4.01 9.90 -9.01
N LEU A 82 -2.95 10.68 -9.22
CA LEU A 82 -2.26 11.39 -8.15
C LEU A 82 -3.18 12.40 -7.48
N GLU A 83 -3.87 13.22 -8.28
CA GLU A 83 -4.76 14.25 -7.76
C GLU A 83 -5.98 13.63 -7.07
N PHE A 84 -6.55 12.58 -7.65
CA PHE A 84 -7.65 11.83 -7.07
C PHE A 84 -7.27 11.22 -5.72
N SER A 85 -6.09 10.61 -5.61
CA SER A 85 -5.55 10.08 -4.35
C SER A 85 -5.42 11.19 -3.31
N LYS A 86 -4.85 12.35 -3.66
CA LYS A 86 -4.69 13.48 -2.72
C LYS A 86 -6.04 14.02 -2.23
N ASN A 87 -7.01 14.13 -3.13
CA ASN A 87 -8.35 14.59 -2.79
C ASN A 87 -9.05 13.62 -1.83
N LEU A 88 -8.93 12.32 -2.06
CA LEU A 88 -9.46 11.31 -1.14
C LEU A 88 -8.75 11.32 0.22
N GLN A 89 -7.42 11.49 0.25
CA GLN A 89 -6.68 11.63 1.52
C GLN A 89 -7.19 12.84 2.32
N ALA A 90 -7.47 13.96 1.65
CA ALA A 90 -8.02 15.15 2.28
C ALA A 90 -9.49 14.97 2.72
N GLU A 91 -10.34 14.39 1.87
CA GLU A 91 -11.76 14.13 2.16
C GLU A 91 -11.95 13.27 3.41
N TYR A 92 -11.12 12.23 3.56
CA TYR A 92 -11.18 11.29 4.67
C TYR A 92 -10.22 11.64 5.83
N ASN A 93 -9.53 12.79 5.77
CA ASN A 93 -8.54 13.22 6.76
C ASN A 93 -7.51 12.13 7.13
N CYS A 94 -6.99 11.44 6.11
CA CYS A 94 -6.08 10.32 6.28
C CYS A 94 -4.72 10.77 6.84
N ALA A 95 -4.37 10.34 8.04
CA ALA A 95 -3.13 10.70 8.72
C ALA A 95 -2.12 9.55 8.73
N THR A 96 -2.59 8.31 8.82
CA THR A 96 -1.73 7.14 8.99
C THR A 96 -1.29 6.55 7.64
N PRO A 97 -0.13 5.87 7.57
CA PRO A 97 0.30 5.16 6.36
C PRO A 97 -0.73 4.14 5.85
N SER A 98 -1.43 3.46 6.77
CA SER A 98 -2.45 2.46 6.42
C SER A 98 -3.65 3.11 5.72
N GLU A 99 -4.12 4.26 6.20
CA GLU A 99 -5.20 5.02 5.54
C GLU A 99 -4.76 5.54 4.18
N LYS A 100 -3.57 6.16 4.10
CA LYS A 100 -3.02 6.71 2.85
C LYS A 100 -2.82 5.63 1.79
N SER A 101 -2.28 4.47 2.18
CA SER A 101 -2.14 3.32 1.27
C SER A 101 -3.50 2.77 0.79
N MET A 102 -4.51 2.76 1.66
CA MET A 102 -5.86 2.39 1.24
C MET A 102 -6.42 3.35 0.19
N VAL A 103 -6.18 4.66 0.34
CA VAL A 103 -6.57 5.66 -0.67
C VAL A 103 -5.89 5.41 -2.02
N GLU A 104 -4.61 5.05 -2.03
CA GLU A 104 -3.91 4.70 -3.27
C GLU A 104 -4.50 3.44 -3.93
N VAL A 105 -4.89 2.44 -3.14
CA VAL A 105 -5.60 1.24 -3.65
C VAL A 105 -6.94 1.61 -4.28
N VAL A 106 -7.72 2.48 -3.64
CA VAL A 106 -8.98 3.01 -4.19
C VAL A 106 -8.73 3.71 -5.54
N SER A 107 -7.70 4.56 -5.58
CA SER A 107 -7.32 5.31 -6.78
C SER A 107 -6.88 4.41 -7.93
N LEU A 108 -6.06 3.39 -7.63
CA LEU A 108 -5.61 2.38 -8.59
C LEU A 108 -6.80 1.60 -9.19
N ASN A 109 -7.72 1.15 -8.33
CA ASN A 109 -8.90 0.41 -8.76
C ASN A 109 -9.83 1.27 -9.64
N PHE A 110 -9.99 2.55 -9.31
CA PHE A 110 -10.78 3.46 -10.13
C PHE A 110 -10.16 3.70 -11.51
N VAL A 111 -8.85 3.94 -11.56
CA VAL A 111 -8.14 4.08 -12.84
C VAL A 111 -8.24 2.82 -13.69
N ARG A 112 -8.19 1.63 -13.08
CA ARG A 112 -8.39 0.36 -13.78
C ARG A 112 -9.77 0.29 -14.45
N ILE A 113 -10.83 0.80 -13.82
CA ILE A 113 -12.17 0.89 -14.42
C ILE A 113 -12.10 1.73 -15.70
N LEU A 114 -11.52 2.93 -15.62
CA LEU A 114 -11.40 3.83 -16.78
C LEU A 114 -10.60 3.20 -17.92
N GLU A 115 -9.51 2.49 -17.60
CA GLU A 115 -8.69 1.81 -18.60
C GLU A 115 -9.45 0.67 -19.29
N VAL A 116 -10.19 -0.15 -18.54
CA VAL A 116 -10.99 -1.24 -19.10
C VAL A 116 -12.12 -0.69 -19.95
N GLN A 117 -12.82 0.36 -19.51
CA GLN A 117 -13.86 1.04 -20.29
C GLN A 117 -13.31 1.59 -21.61
N ARG A 118 -12.11 2.18 -21.58
CA ARG A 118 -11.44 2.64 -22.81
C ARG A 118 -11.17 1.47 -23.75
N LYS A 119 -10.58 0.38 -23.26
CA LYS A 119 -10.32 -0.83 -24.08
C LYS A 119 -11.60 -1.43 -24.67
N ILE A 120 -12.71 -1.41 -23.92
CA ILE A 120 -14.02 -1.84 -24.41
C ILE A 120 -14.48 -0.95 -25.57
N LYS A 121 -14.42 0.37 -25.39
CA LYS A 121 -14.77 1.34 -26.45
C LYS A 121 -13.94 1.10 -27.70
N ASP A 122 -12.62 1.01 -27.56
CA ASP A 122 -11.69 0.78 -28.67
C ASP A 122 -12.03 -0.55 -29.39
N ALA A 123 -12.29 -1.62 -28.63
CA ALA A 123 -12.65 -2.93 -29.18
C ALA A 123 -13.99 -2.92 -29.93
N LEU A 124 -14.98 -2.16 -29.46
CA LEU A 124 -16.27 -2.00 -30.13
C LEU A 124 -16.15 -1.26 -31.46
N GLU A 125 -15.26 -0.27 -31.55
CA GLU A 125 -15.01 0.48 -32.78
C GLU A 125 -14.26 -0.35 -33.85
N SER A 126 -13.45 -1.32 -33.44
CA SER A 126 -12.61 -2.13 -34.34
C SER A 126 -13.10 -3.57 -34.57
N MET A 127 -14.25 -3.96 -34.03
CA MET A 127 -14.73 -5.35 -34.01
C MET A 127 -15.01 -5.90 -35.42
N LYS A 128 -14.37 -7.03 -35.79
CA LYS A 128 -14.57 -7.68 -37.10
C LYS A 128 -14.69 -9.20 -37.03
N THR A 129 -14.24 -9.81 -35.94
CA THR A 129 -14.05 -11.25 -35.84
C THR A 129 -14.73 -11.85 -34.61
N ARG A 130 -14.89 -13.18 -34.60
CA ARG A 130 -15.38 -13.92 -33.43
C ARG A 130 -14.43 -13.82 -32.23
N TYR A 131 -13.14 -13.63 -32.46
CA TYR A 131 -12.16 -13.43 -31.38
C TYR A 131 -12.39 -12.10 -30.66
N ASP A 132 -12.78 -11.05 -31.37
CA ASP A 132 -13.08 -9.74 -30.79
C ASP A 132 -14.28 -9.81 -29.84
N ILE A 133 -15.30 -10.60 -30.19
CA ILE A 133 -16.47 -10.85 -29.33
C ILE A 133 -16.04 -11.56 -28.03
N GLN A 134 -15.15 -12.56 -28.12
CA GLN A 134 -14.63 -13.24 -26.92
C GLN A 134 -13.76 -12.33 -26.07
N TYR A 135 -12.93 -11.51 -26.71
CA TYR A 135 -12.11 -10.51 -26.02
C TYR A 135 -12.99 -9.49 -25.28
N LEU A 136 -14.06 -9.00 -25.91
CA LEU A 136 -15.03 -8.11 -25.28
C LEU A 136 -15.69 -8.79 -24.07
N ALA A 137 -16.08 -10.06 -24.18
CA ALA A 137 -16.65 -10.81 -23.05
C ALA A 137 -15.67 -10.96 -21.88
N VAL A 138 -14.36 -11.06 -22.14
CA VAL A 138 -13.33 -11.02 -21.09
C VAL A 138 -13.24 -9.62 -20.48
N LEU A 139 -13.19 -8.57 -21.31
CA LEU A 139 -13.14 -7.19 -20.83
C LEU A 139 -14.35 -6.82 -19.98
N SER A 140 -15.57 -7.24 -20.35
CA SER A 140 -16.78 -7.01 -19.54
C SER A 140 -16.67 -7.65 -18.15
N LYS A 141 -16.13 -8.87 -18.05
CA LYS A 141 -15.90 -9.53 -16.75
C LYS A 141 -14.82 -8.82 -15.93
N GLU A 142 -13.77 -8.33 -16.59
CA GLU A 142 -12.72 -7.56 -15.92
C GLU A 142 -13.22 -6.19 -15.45
N LEU A 143 -14.17 -5.58 -16.16
CA LEU A 143 -14.85 -4.35 -15.74
C LEU A 143 -15.64 -4.61 -14.45
N ASP A 144 -16.52 -5.62 -14.44
CA ASP A 144 -17.30 -5.99 -13.25
C ASP A 144 -16.38 -6.26 -12.04
N ARG A 145 -15.24 -6.94 -12.27
CA ARG A 145 -14.25 -7.21 -11.22
C ARG A 145 -13.60 -5.93 -10.71
N ALA A 146 -13.20 -5.04 -11.61
CA ALA A 146 -12.58 -3.76 -11.24
C ALA A 146 -13.55 -2.87 -10.45
N GLU A 147 -14.83 -2.81 -10.85
CA GLU A 147 -15.88 -2.10 -10.13
C GLU A 147 -16.08 -2.64 -8.72
N ARG A 148 -16.14 -3.97 -8.55
CA ARG A 148 -16.23 -4.59 -7.22
C ARG A 148 -15.02 -4.25 -6.36
N HIS A 149 -13.81 -4.38 -6.89
CA HIS A 149 -12.59 -4.06 -6.14
C HIS A 149 -12.56 -2.60 -5.71
N TYR A 150 -12.97 -1.67 -6.59
CA TYR A 150 -13.11 -0.26 -6.27
C TYR A 150 -14.09 -0.04 -5.11
N LEU A 151 -15.32 -0.56 -5.22
CA LEU A 151 -16.35 -0.43 -4.18
C LEU A 151 -15.89 -1.04 -2.85
N THR A 152 -15.28 -2.22 -2.87
CA THR A 152 -14.74 -2.87 -1.68
C THR A 152 -13.64 -2.04 -1.04
N SER A 153 -12.69 -1.50 -1.83
CA SER A 153 -11.63 -0.64 -1.30
C SER A 153 -12.17 0.67 -0.71
N LEU A 154 -13.17 1.28 -1.36
CA LEU A 154 -13.79 2.50 -0.86
C LEU A 154 -14.57 2.25 0.44
N GLN A 155 -15.27 1.12 0.53
CA GLN A 155 -15.94 0.71 1.77
C GLN A 155 -14.92 0.45 2.88
N ALA A 156 -13.81 -0.22 2.58
CA ALA A 156 -12.73 -0.44 3.55
C ALA A 156 -12.13 0.89 4.05
N LEU A 157 -11.91 1.87 3.17
CA LEU A 157 -11.46 3.21 3.55
C LEU A 157 -12.45 3.90 4.49
N ARG A 158 -13.75 3.80 4.21
CA ARG A 158 -14.81 4.35 5.07
C ARG A 158 -14.82 3.67 6.44
N THR A 159 -14.63 2.36 6.50
CA THR A 159 -14.58 1.60 7.75
C THR A 159 -13.34 1.98 8.56
N LEU A 160 -12.17 2.17 7.93
CA LEU A 160 -10.96 2.61 8.62
C LEU A 160 -11.11 4.01 9.23
N ASN A 161 -11.81 4.91 8.54
CA ASN A 161 -12.05 6.28 9.04
C ASN A 161 -13.29 6.41 9.94
N SER A 162 -14.03 5.32 10.16
CA SER A 162 -15.17 5.33 11.08
C SER A 162 -14.67 5.33 12.53
N PRO A 163 -15.25 6.14 13.43
CA PRO A 163 -14.86 6.13 14.83
C PRO A 163 -15.08 4.74 15.44
N SER A 164 -14.13 4.29 16.26
CA SER A 164 -14.27 3.03 17.00
C SER A 164 -15.41 3.13 17.99
N PHE A 165 -16.43 2.28 17.84
CA PHE A 165 -17.51 2.16 18.83
C PHE A 165 -16.97 1.45 20.09
N GLU A 166 -16.62 2.21 21.12
CA GLU A 166 -16.38 1.65 22.45
C GLU A 166 -17.71 1.26 23.09
N VAL A 167 -18.19 0.06 22.78
CA VAL A 167 -19.35 -0.50 23.48
C VAL A 167 -18.90 -0.97 24.87
N ASN A 168 -18.99 -0.08 25.86
CA ASN A 168 -18.86 -0.45 27.27
C ASN A 168 -20.09 -1.28 27.70
N ILE A 169 -20.07 -2.59 27.43
CA ILE A 169 -21.09 -3.51 27.94
C ILE A 169 -20.87 -3.65 29.44
N LYS A 170 -21.58 -2.86 30.24
CA LYS A 170 -21.73 -3.12 31.67
C LYS A 170 -22.62 -4.35 31.84
N THR A 171 -22.01 -5.53 31.87
CA THR A 171 -22.69 -6.76 32.27
C THR A 171 -23.00 -6.66 33.77
N ASN A 172 -24.21 -6.23 34.10
CA ASN A 172 -24.77 -6.47 35.44
C ASN A 172 -24.95 -7.98 35.57
N THR A 173 -23.96 -8.68 36.11
CA THR A 173 -24.11 -10.06 36.59
C THR A 173 -25.20 -10.07 37.65
N ALA A 174 -26.43 -10.39 37.25
CA ALA A 174 -27.47 -10.83 38.16
C ALA A 174 -27.00 -12.16 38.74
N VAL A 175 -26.31 -12.09 39.89
CA VAL A 175 -26.02 -13.25 40.72
C VAL A 175 -27.37 -13.78 41.18
N VAL A 176 -27.87 -14.82 40.50
CA VAL A 176 -29.02 -15.60 40.96
C VAL A 176 -28.55 -16.33 42.22
N GLY A 177 -28.75 -15.67 43.37
CA GLY A 177 -28.47 -16.20 44.68
C GLY A 177 -29.25 -17.49 44.91
N GLN A 178 -28.49 -18.53 45.25
CA GLN A 178 -28.91 -19.86 45.64
C GLN A 178 -30.03 -19.85 46.68
N ASN A 179 -31.27 -20.13 46.26
CA ASN A 179 -32.24 -20.80 47.13
C ASN A 179 -32.08 -22.32 46.99
N GLN A 180 -30.90 -22.86 47.33
CA GLN A 180 -30.78 -24.27 47.69
C GLN A 180 -31.12 -24.37 49.19
N ALA A 181 -32.41 -24.44 49.49
CA ALA A 181 -32.86 -24.88 50.80
C ALA A 181 -32.55 -26.37 50.96
N VAL A 182 -31.53 -26.68 51.75
CA VAL A 182 -31.30 -28.02 52.28
C VAL A 182 -32.49 -28.36 53.18
N GLN A 183 -33.39 -29.23 52.72
CA GLN A 183 -34.33 -29.89 53.61
C GLN A 183 -33.56 -30.90 54.47
N VAL A 184 -33.19 -30.49 55.68
CA VAL A 184 -32.84 -31.43 56.75
C VAL A 184 -34.14 -32.07 57.22
N LYS A 185 -34.43 -33.30 56.78
CA LYS A 185 -35.43 -34.14 57.44
C LYS A 185 -34.79 -34.79 58.67
N ASN A 186 -35.14 -34.28 59.84
CA ASN A 186 -35.02 -34.99 61.11
C ASN A 186 -36.35 -35.71 61.38
N ALA A 187 -36.30 -37.04 61.48
CA ALA A 187 -37.18 -37.98 62.22
C ALA A 187 -37.24 -39.32 61.48
#